data_AF-A0A3N5T9N6-F1
#
_entry.id   AF-A0A3N5T9N6-F1
#
_cell.length_a   1.000
_cell.length_b   1.000
_cell.length_c   1.000
_cell.angle_alpha   90.00
_cell.angle_beta   90.00
_cell.angle_gamma   90.00
#
_symmetry.space_group_name_H-M   'P 1'
#
loop_
_entity.id
_entity.type
_entity.pdbx_description
1 polymer ?
#
loop_
_entity_poly.entity_id
_entity_poly.type
_entity_poly.pdbx_seq_one_letter_code
_entity_poly.pdbx_strand_id
1 'polypeptide(L)' 'KDYIAFIEDFVAVPVNIISVGYRRSETIVRKDPWKK' A
#
# COMPACT_ATOMS: atom_id res chain seq x y z
N LYS A 1 -1.71 -10.76 2.17
CA LYS A 1 -0.44 -10.01 2.41
C LYS A 1 0.63 -10.51 1.46
N ASP A 2 0.74 -11.82 1.28
CA ASP A 2 1.73 -12.49 0.42
C ASP A 2 1.73 -12.00 -1.04
N TYR A 3 0.55 -11.74 -1.61
CA TYR A 3 0.45 -11.20 -2.97
C TYR A 3 1.04 -9.78 -3.10
N ILE A 4 0.87 -8.94 -2.08
CA ILE A 4 1.46 -7.59 -2.08
C ILE A 4 2.98 -7.69 -1.96
N ALA A 5 3.47 -8.58 -1.08
CA ALA A 5 4.90 -8.84 -0.94
C ALA A 5 5.53 -9.34 -2.26
N PHE A 6 4.87 -10.26 -2.95
CA PHE A 6 5.31 -10.70 -4.28
C PHE A 6 5.46 -9.54 -5.28
N ILE A 7 4.49 -8.61 -5.31
CA ILE A 7 4.58 -7.43 -6.18
C ILE A 7 5.75 -6.55 -5.76
N GLU A 8 5.89 -6.25 -4.47
CA GLU A 8 6.98 -5.43 -3.92
C GLU A 8 8.36 -6.01 -4.28
N ASP A 9 8.51 -7.33 -4.16
CA ASP A 9 9.74 -8.05 -4.52
C ASP A 9 9.99 -8.02 -6.04
N PHE A 10 8.95 -8.19 -6.86
CA PHE A 10 9.05 -8.21 -8.31
C PHE A 10 9.47 -6.85 -8.89
N VAL A 11 8.91 -5.75 -8.37
CA VAL A 11 9.20 -4.40 -8.87
C VAL A 11 10.28 -3.67 -8.08
N ALA A 12 10.75 -4.25 -6.97
CA ALA A 12 11.71 -3.67 -6.03
C ALA A 12 11.29 -2.29 -5.47
N VAL A 13 9.98 -2.05 -5.30
CA VAL A 13 9.42 -0.80 -4.77
C VAL A 13 8.30 -1.10 -3.77
N PRO A 14 8.25 -0.40 -2.61
CA PRO A 14 7.21 -0.61 -1.60
C PRO A 14 5.85 -0.06 -2.01
N VAL A 15 4.79 -0.79 -1.66
CA VAL A 15 3.39 -0.40 -1.78
C VAL A 15 2.96 0.32 -0.49
N ASN A 16 2.91 1.66 -0.54
CA ASN A 16 2.66 2.51 0.64
C ASN A 16 1.18 2.78 0.94
N ILE A 17 0.31 2.77 -0.09
CA ILE A 17 -1.13 3.06 0.03
C ILE A 17 -1.91 2.03 -0.78
N ILE A 18 -2.96 1.46 -0.19
CA ILE A 18 -3.80 0.43 -0.82
C ILE A 18 -5.26 0.85 -0.67
N SER A 19 -5.91 1.19 -1.79
CA SER A 19 -7.35 1.45 -1.81
C SER A 19 -8.11 0.12 -1.96
N VAL A 20 -8.97 -0.21 -1.00
CA VAL A 20 -9.72 -1.49 -0.98
C VAL A 20 -11.23 -1.31 -1.10
N GLY A 21 -11.70 -0.06 -1.12
CA GLY A 21 -13.11 0.28 -1.27
C GLY A 21 -13.28 1.69 -1.83
N TYR A 22 -14.53 2.07 -2.08
CA TYR A 22 -14.84 3.38 -2.66
C TYR A 22 -14.88 4.49 -1.59
N ARG A 23 -15.07 4.14 -0.32
CA ARG A 23 -15.05 5.13 0.77
C ARG A 23 -13.61 5.45 1.12
N ARG A 24 -13.34 6.72 1.45
CA ARG A 24 -12.01 7.18 1.87
C ARG A 24 -11.46 6.43 3.09
N SER A 25 -12.33 5.96 3.98
CA SER A 25 -11.95 5.16 5.15
C SER A 25 -11.51 3.73 4.79
N GLU A 26 -11.80 3.26 3.58
CA GLU A 26 -11.43 1.93 3.07
C GLU A 26 -10.10 2.00 2.32
N THR A 27 -9.11 2.65 2.93
CA THR A 27 -7.75 2.79 2.41
C THR A 27 -6.74 2.43 3.50
N ILE A 28 -5.84 1.51 3.20
CA ILE A 28 -4.74 1.12 4.08
C ILE A 28 -3.54 2.01 3.77
N VAL A 29 -3.13 2.83 4.73
CA VAL A 29 -1.93 3.67 4.63
C VAL A 29 -0.81 3.01 5.43
N ARG A 30 0.15 2.37 4.75
CA ARG A 30 1.32 1.72 5.37
C ARG A 30 2.43 2.73 5.68
N LYS A 31 2.57 3.75 4.83
CA LYS A 31 3.47 4.90 5.05
C LYS A 31 2.71 6.17 4.69
N ASP A 32 2.65 7.10 5.63
CA ASP A 32 2.05 8.41 5.41
C ASP A 32 2.98 9.23 4.51
N PRO A 33 2.53 9.70 3.33
CA PRO A 33 3.37 10.46 2.41
C PRO A 33 3.78 11.84 2.96
N TRP A 34 3.12 12.34 4.00
CA TRP A 34 3.34 13.66 4.57
C TRP A 34 4.09 13.63 5.91
N LYS A 35 4.28 12.44 6.51
CA LYS A 35 5.08 12.28 7.73
C LYS A 35 6.43 11.70 7.37
N LYS A 36 7.48 12.28 7.95
CA LYS A 36 8.86 11.81 7.79
C LYS A 36 9.06 10.48 8.52
#